data_AF-A0A6M2D8P3-F1
#
_entry.id   AF-A0A6M2D8P3-F1
#
_cell.length_a   1.000
_cell.length_b   1.000
_cell.length_c   1.000
_cell.angle_alpha   90.00
_cell.angle_beta   90.00
_cell.angle_gamma   90.00
#
_symmetry.space_group_name_H-M   'P 1'
#
loop_
_entity.id
_entity.type
_entity.pdbx_description
1 polymer ?
#
loop_
_entity_poly.entity_id
_entity_poly.type
_entity_poly.pdbx_seq_one_letter_code
_entity_poly.pdbx_strand_id
1 'polypeptide(L)'
;YNTYTMQEIHAELCYAECLLENAILTFVEDQSLVTFIKGGLKIRSCCQSYKECMQMLATRNWESSKEKEHFESGVHLGVGAFNLLISQLPSRILKLLEFIGFSGNKVLGLRELEDGCMMQDYLRGPLCSIVLVAYHTFVLYILGLGDGDLELSERLVKGLLSKYPKGVLSLFFNARMHQVKGQIENAINQYYEAIEAQNEWIPFHYICYWELLWCHCFRCDWDRAIETADILRKGCRWSKATYVYIQASCLYAKYREGSTELMEEISNLLRQVPGLKQKIAGKSIPIEKFVVKKSQKFFDNGQRLTLPVVEIMYMWNSFPMIGRNEKLLLQILGLIEDCLPTVSREKEM
;
A
#
# COMPACT_ATOMS: atom_id res chain seq x y z
N TYR A 1 -20.99 -32.38 -0.07
CA TYR A 1 -21.61 -31.20 0.58
C TYR A 1 -23.04 -30.92 0.13
N ASN A 2 -23.80 -31.89 -0.42
CA ASN A 2 -25.16 -31.63 -0.95
C ASN A 2 -26.24 -31.39 0.11
N THR A 3 -25.94 -31.72 1.37
CA THR A 3 -26.85 -31.54 2.50
C THR A 3 -26.98 -30.09 2.97
N TYR A 4 -25.99 -29.25 2.66
CA TYR A 4 -26.05 -27.82 2.95
C TYR A 4 -27.05 -27.14 2.00
N THR A 5 -27.77 -26.15 2.49
CA THR A 5 -28.51 -25.20 1.66
C THR A 5 -27.57 -24.22 0.96
N MET A 6 -28.07 -23.48 -0.04
CA MET A 6 -27.29 -22.41 -0.69
C MET A 6 -26.87 -21.32 0.30
N GLN A 7 -27.76 -20.97 1.23
CA GLN A 7 -27.50 -19.96 2.25
C GLN A 7 -26.38 -20.40 3.19
N GLU A 8 -26.40 -21.66 3.66
CA GLU A 8 -25.35 -22.17 4.54
C GLU A 8 -23.98 -22.18 3.85
N ILE A 9 -23.91 -22.50 2.55
CA ILE A 9 -22.64 -22.47 1.81
C ILE A 9 -22.10 -21.05 1.67
N HIS A 10 -22.94 -20.08 1.29
CA HIS A 10 -22.50 -18.69 1.25
C HIS A 10 -22.12 -18.17 2.64
N ALA A 11 -22.77 -18.65 3.71
CA ALA A 11 -22.38 -18.33 5.08
C ALA A 11 -20.98 -18.84 5.43
N GLU A 12 -20.59 -20.03 4.97
CA GLU A 12 -19.22 -20.55 5.16
C GLU A 12 -18.16 -19.66 4.47
N LEU A 13 -18.46 -19.16 3.26
CA LEU A 13 -17.57 -18.22 2.56
C LEU A 13 -17.47 -16.89 3.31
N CYS A 14 -18.62 -16.29 3.70
CA CYS A 14 -18.62 -15.06 4.47
C CYS A 14 -17.90 -15.24 5.82
N TYR A 15 -18.02 -16.40 6.45
CA TYR A 15 -17.29 -16.71 7.68
C TYR A 15 -15.77 -16.75 7.44
N ALA A 16 -15.31 -17.36 6.34
CA ALA A 16 -13.90 -17.35 5.96
C ALA A 16 -13.36 -15.91 5.75
N GLU A 17 -14.15 -15.04 5.12
CA GLU A 17 -13.83 -13.63 4.94
C GLU A 17 -13.73 -12.88 6.27
N CYS A 18 -14.73 -13.03 7.14
CA CYS A 18 -14.73 -12.43 8.46
C CYS A 18 -13.54 -12.92 9.32
N LEU A 19 -13.13 -14.19 9.19
CA LEU A 19 -11.95 -14.70 9.88
C LEU A 19 -10.67 -14.00 9.41
N LEU A 20 -10.55 -13.72 8.10
CA LEU A 20 -9.41 -13.00 7.54
C LEU A 20 -9.35 -11.56 8.07
N GLU A 21 -10.45 -10.83 7.95
CA GLU A 21 -10.56 -9.45 8.44
C GLU A 21 -10.28 -9.36 9.94
N ASN A 22 -10.83 -10.29 10.71
CA ASN A 22 -10.59 -10.39 12.14
C ASN A 22 -9.13 -10.74 12.45
N ALA A 23 -8.47 -11.61 11.66
CA ALA A 23 -7.05 -11.87 11.83
C ALA A 23 -6.21 -10.61 11.60
N ILE A 24 -6.51 -9.84 10.55
CA ILE A 24 -5.85 -8.56 10.26
C ILE A 24 -6.05 -7.58 11.42
N LEU A 25 -7.29 -7.40 11.88
CA LEU A 25 -7.62 -6.52 13.02
C LEU A 25 -6.93 -6.97 14.30
N THR A 26 -6.79 -8.28 14.54
CA THR A 26 -6.09 -8.82 15.72
C THR A 26 -4.64 -8.34 15.77
N PHE A 27 -3.95 -8.26 14.62
CA PHE A 27 -2.58 -7.72 14.59
C PHE A 27 -2.51 -6.20 14.81
N VAL A 28 -3.64 -5.50 14.65
CA VAL A 28 -3.77 -4.05 14.85
C VAL A 28 -4.20 -3.69 16.27
N GLU A 29 -5.04 -4.51 16.91
CA GLU A 29 -5.73 -4.22 18.17
C GLU A 29 -4.83 -4.31 19.42
N ASP A 30 -4.02 -5.36 19.56
CA ASP A 30 -3.22 -5.58 20.78
C ASP A 30 -1.80 -6.12 20.50
N GLN A 31 -0.91 -5.82 21.43
CA GLN A 31 0.55 -5.82 21.27
C GLN A 31 1.23 -7.02 21.95
N SER A 32 0.46 -7.98 22.46
CA SER A 32 0.99 -9.14 23.18
C SER A 32 1.43 -10.28 22.25
N LEU A 33 2.41 -11.08 22.68
CA LEU A 33 2.77 -12.35 22.01
C LEU A 33 1.54 -13.26 21.87
N VAL A 34 0.65 -13.21 22.86
CA VAL A 34 -0.64 -13.91 22.86
C VAL A 34 -1.49 -13.48 21.67
N THR A 35 -1.57 -12.19 21.38
CA THR A 35 -2.32 -11.65 20.23
C THR A 35 -1.67 -12.02 18.90
N PHE A 36 -0.34 -12.08 18.81
CA PHE A 36 0.35 -12.61 17.63
C PHE A 36 0.02 -14.09 17.38
N ILE A 37 0.04 -14.93 18.42
CA ILE A 37 -0.34 -16.34 18.33
C ILE A 37 -1.81 -16.47 17.93
N LYS A 38 -2.71 -15.71 18.57
CA LYS A 38 -4.14 -15.67 18.21
C LYS A 38 -4.35 -15.27 16.75
N GLY A 39 -3.65 -14.25 16.28
CA GLY A 39 -3.69 -13.83 14.88
C GLY A 39 -3.23 -14.94 13.93
N GLY A 40 -2.12 -15.63 14.26
CA GLY A 40 -1.65 -16.79 13.50
C GLY A 40 -2.65 -17.96 13.48
N LEU A 41 -3.30 -18.25 14.61
CA LEU A 41 -4.37 -19.26 14.68
C LEU A 41 -5.58 -18.87 13.84
N LYS A 42 -6.00 -17.59 13.85
CA LYS A 42 -7.09 -17.09 13.01
C LYS A 42 -6.75 -17.17 11.52
N ILE A 43 -5.52 -16.83 11.12
CA ILE A 43 -5.01 -17.03 9.76
C ILE A 43 -5.11 -18.51 9.36
N ARG A 44 -4.73 -19.43 10.24
CA ARG A 44 -4.86 -20.87 9.99
C ARG A 44 -6.32 -21.29 9.81
N SER A 45 -7.22 -20.85 10.69
CA SER A 45 -8.66 -21.14 10.57
C SER A 45 -9.22 -20.61 9.25
N CYS A 46 -8.89 -19.37 8.89
CA CYS A 46 -9.26 -18.77 7.61
C CYS A 46 -8.79 -19.62 6.42
N CYS A 47 -7.53 -20.05 6.41
CA CYS A 47 -6.99 -20.92 5.36
C CYS A 47 -7.77 -22.23 5.23
N GLN A 48 -8.08 -22.84 6.38
CA GLN A 48 -8.82 -24.10 6.43
C GLN A 48 -10.24 -23.93 5.89
N SER A 49 -10.94 -22.86 6.29
CA SER A 49 -12.27 -22.53 5.77
C SER A 49 -12.27 -22.31 4.25
N TYR A 50 -11.26 -21.63 3.69
CA TYR A 50 -11.15 -21.49 2.23
C TYR A 50 -10.85 -22.81 1.51
N LYS A 51 -10.07 -23.72 2.12
CA LYS A 51 -9.88 -25.08 1.58
C LYS A 51 -11.18 -25.88 1.57
N GLU A 52 -11.99 -25.74 2.63
CA GLU A 52 -13.32 -26.34 2.69
C GLU A 52 -14.24 -25.75 1.62
N CYS A 53 -14.23 -24.43 1.42
CA CYS A 53 -14.96 -23.78 0.33
C CYS A 53 -14.54 -24.30 -1.06
N MET A 54 -13.24 -24.50 -1.31
CA MET A 54 -12.74 -25.13 -2.54
C MET A 54 -13.27 -26.55 -2.73
N GLN A 55 -13.30 -27.36 -1.65
CA GLN A 55 -13.85 -28.71 -1.72
C GLN A 55 -15.37 -28.70 -1.96
N MET A 56 -16.10 -27.77 -1.35
CA MET A 56 -17.52 -27.55 -1.61
C MET A 56 -17.76 -27.21 -3.08
N LEU A 57 -16.99 -26.28 -3.64
CA LEU A 57 -17.03 -25.91 -5.06
C LEU A 57 -16.83 -27.13 -5.97
N ALA A 58 -15.84 -27.97 -5.67
CA ALA A 58 -15.48 -29.11 -6.53
C ALA A 58 -16.42 -30.32 -6.43
N THR A 59 -17.05 -30.57 -5.27
CA THR A 59 -17.74 -31.85 -5.01
C THR A 59 -19.25 -31.72 -4.81
N ARG A 60 -19.77 -30.50 -4.64
CA ARG A 60 -21.21 -30.27 -4.57
C ARG A 60 -21.85 -30.37 -5.95
N ASN A 61 -23.05 -30.94 -6.01
CA ASN A 61 -23.93 -30.76 -7.15
C ASN A 61 -24.58 -29.37 -7.06
N TRP A 62 -24.21 -28.48 -7.97
CA TRP A 62 -24.69 -27.10 -7.99
C TRP A 62 -26.02 -26.94 -8.73
N GLU A 63 -26.51 -27.96 -9.43
CA GLU A 63 -27.68 -27.85 -10.33
C GLU A 63 -27.54 -26.62 -11.27
N SER A 64 -28.63 -26.09 -11.80
CA SER A 64 -28.63 -24.80 -12.51
C SER A 64 -28.73 -23.59 -11.56
N SER A 65 -28.02 -23.65 -10.42
CA SER A 65 -27.96 -22.54 -9.44
C SER A 65 -27.20 -21.36 -10.01
N LYS A 66 -27.80 -20.17 -9.92
CA LYS A 66 -27.17 -18.88 -10.29
C LYS A 66 -26.26 -18.34 -9.18
N GLU A 67 -26.32 -18.96 -8.00
CA GLU A 67 -25.58 -18.59 -6.81
C GLU A 67 -24.19 -19.22 -6.77
N LYS A 68 -23.95 -20.24 -7.61
CA LYS A 68 -22.66 -20.92 -7.73
C LYS A 68 -21.57 -19.92 -8.07
N GLU A 69 -21.79 -19.06 -9.05
CA GLU A 69 -20.76 -18.16 -9.56
C GLU A 69 -20.43 -17.04 -8.55
N HIS A 70 -21.41 -16.63 -7.75
CA HIS A 70 -21.18 -15.74 -6.60
C HIS A 70 -20.32 -16.39 -5.51
N PHE A 71 -20.46 -17.71 -5.29
CA PHE A 71 -19.61 -18.45 -4.37
C PHE A 71 -18.21 -18.65 -4.96
N GLU A 72 -18.13 -19.15 -6.19
CA GLU A 72 -16.90 -19.45 -6.93
C GLU A 72 -15.99 -18.23 -7.05
N SER A 73 -16.53 -17.07 -7.42
CA SER A 73 -15.76 -15.82 -7.45
C SER A 73 -15.17 -15.44 -6.08
N GLY A 74 -15.84 -15.77 -4.98
CA GLY A 74 -15.30 -15.54 -3.64
C GLY A 74 -14.28 -16.56 -3.18
N VAL A 75 -14.45 -17.82 -3.58
CA VAL A 75 -13.43 -18.84 -3.37
C VAL A 75 -12.13 -18.45 -4.07
N HIS A 76 -12.21 -18.05 -5.34
CA HIS A 76 -11.06 -17.54 -6.11
C HIS A 76 -10.39 -16.35 -5.44
N LEU A 77 -11.16 -15.34 -5.01
CA LEU A 77 -10.64 -14.17 -4.30
C LEU A 77 -9.87 -14.58 -3.05
N GLY A 78 -10.50 -15.37 -2.18
CA GLY A 78 -9.93 -15.74 -0.89
C GLY A 78 -8.70 -16.63 -1.00
N VAL A 79 -8.81 -17.72 -1.75
CA VAL A 79 -7.68 -18.65 -1.97
C VAL A 79 -6.53 -17.95 -2.67
N GLY A 80 -6.86 -17.15 -3.69
CA GLY A 80 -5.91 -16.40 -4.48
C GLY A 80 -5.15 -15.36 -3.66
N ALA A 81 -5.87 -14.45 -3.00
CA ALA A 81 -5.29 -13.41 -2.17
C ALA A 81 -4.45 -14.00 -1.02
N PHE A 82 -4.94 -15.04 -0.36
CA PHE A 82 -4.25 -15.66 0.77
C PHE A 82 -2.91 -16.29 0.36
N ASN A 83 -2.92 -17.13 -0.68
CA ASN A 83 -1.70 -17.76 -1.19
C ASN A 83 -0.69 -16.73 -1.69
N LEU A 84 -1.17 -15.69 -2.37
CA LEU A 84 -0.32 -14.62 -2.88
C LEU A 84 0.30 -13.82 -1.74
N LEU A 85 -0.48 -13.30 -0.80
CA LEU A 85 0.01 -12.47 0.30
C LEU A 85 1.04 -13.20 1.16
N ILE A 86 0.78 -14.47 1.52
CA ILE A 86 1.75 -15.20 2.34
C ILE A 86 3.03 -15.52 1.58
N SER A 87 2.95 -15.81 0.29
CA SER A 87 4.17 -16.06 -0.50
C SER A 87 5.14 -14.87 -0.52
N GLN A 88 4.69 -13.67 -0.15
CA GLN A 88 5.51 -12.46 -0.02
C GLN A 88 6.15 -12.28 1.36
N LEU A 89 5.79 -13.09 2.35
CA LEU A 89 6.34 -12.97 3.70
C LEU A 89 7.82 -13.40 3.72
N PRO A 90 8.66 -12.73 4.53
CA PRO A 90 10.04 -13.15 4.71
C PRO A 90 10.17 -14.62 5.14
N SER A 91 11.22 -15.30 4.67
CA SER A 91 11.45 -16.74 4.92
C SER A 91 11.38 -17.16 6.39
N ARG A 92 11.78 -16.28 7.32
CA ARG A 92 11.67 -16.54 8.77
C ARG A 92 10.22 -16.63 9.25
N ILE A 93 9.33 -15.80 8.69
CA ILE A 93 7.90 -15.83 9.02
C ILE A 93 7.25 -17.04 8.35
N LEU A 94 7.60 -17.32 7.09
CA LEU A 94 7.13 -18.50 6.37
C LEU A 94 7.41 -19.79 7.15
N LYS A 95 8.64 -19.99 7.64
CA LYS A 95 9.00 -21.19 8.44
C LYS A 95 8.14 -21.36 9.70
N LEU A 96 7.76 -20.26 10.36
CA LEU A 96 6.88 -20.31 11.54
C LEU A 96 5.45 -20.70 11.15
N LEU A 97 4.97 -20.19 10.02
CA LEU A 97 3.65 -20.51 9.48
C LEU A 97 3.58 -21.96 8.98
N GLU A 98 4.64 -22.44 8.34
CA GLU A 98 4.80 -23.82 7.89
C GLU A 98 4.74 -24.80 9.06
N PHE A 99 5.41 -24.47 10.17
CA PHE A 99 5.35 -25.25 11.40
C PHE A 99 3.92 -25.37 11.97
N ILE A 100 3.10 -24.33 11.79
CA ILE A 100 1.69 -24.30 12.24
C ILE A 100 0.77 -25.00 11.20
N GLY A 101 1.33 -25.50 10.10
CA GLY A 101 0.67 -26.34 9.09
C GLY A 101 0.26 -25.59 7.82
N PHE A 102 0.94 -24.49 7.48
CA PHE A 102 0.50 -23.60 6.42
C PHE A 102 1.66 -23.00 5.59
N SER A 103 1.55 -23.02 4.26
CA SER A 103 2.45 -22.35 3.32
C SER A 103 1.68 -21.63 2.21
N GLY A 104 2.22 -20.51 1.72
CA GLY A 104 1.66 -19.77 0.59
C GLY A 104 2.25 -20.24 -0.73
N ASN A 105 1.42 -20.43 -1.77
CA ASN A 105 1.87 -20.77 -3.11
C ASN A 105 1.56 -19.62 -4.09
N LYS A 106 2.60 -18.86 -4.48
CA LYS A 106 2.46 -17.72 -5.40
C LYS A 106 1.79 -18.08 -6.72
N VAL A 107 2.15 -19.20 -7.33
CA VAL A 107 1.63 -19.62 -8.65
C VAL A 107 0.14 -19.93 -8.57
N LEU A 108 -0.26 -20.68 -7.53
CA LEU A 108 -1.67 -20.92 -7.25
C LEU A 108 -2.40 -19.61 -6.98
N GLY A 109 -1.81 -18.73 -6.14
CA GLY A 109 -2.41 -17.45 -5.78
C GLY A 109 -2.73 -16.57 -6.98
N LEU A 110 -1.79 -16.45 -7.93
CA LEU A 110 -1.98 -15.68 -9.16
C LEU A 110 -3.05 -16.32 -10.05
N ARG A 111 -2.97 -17.63 -10.28
CA ARG A 111 -3.95 -18.34 -11.11
C ARG A 111 -5.38 -18.18 -10.60
N GLU A 112 -5.61 -18.40 -9.31
CA GLU A 112 -6.96 -18.29 -8.72
C GLU A 112 -7.52 -16.87 -8.84
N LEU A 113 -6.68 -15.85 -8.66
CA LEU A 113 -7.10 -14.47 -8.87
C LEU A 113 -7.40 -14.17 -10.34
N GLU A 114 -6.59 -14.67 -11.28
CA GLU A 114 -6.83 -14.52 -12.72
C GLU A 114 -8.13 -15.20 -13.16
N ASP A 115 -8.41 -16.41 -12.67
CA ASP A 115 -9.67 -17.11 -12.90
C ASP A 115 -10.85 -16.29 -12.34
N GLY A 116 -10.71 -15.76 -11.11
CA GLY A 116 -11.71 -14.86 -10.52
C GLY A 116 -11.88 -13.53 -11.26
N CYS A 117 -10.84 -13.01 -11.93
CA CYS A 117 -10.94 -11.82 -12.77
C CYS A 117 -11.86 -12.02 -13.98
N MET A 118 -12.05 -13.24 -14.46
CA MET A 118 -13.00 -13.54 -15.55
C MET A 118 -14.45 -13.46 -15.09
N MET A 119 -14.70 -13.35 -13.78
CA MET A 119 -16.02 -13.38 -13.15
C MET A 119 -16.53 -11.98 -12.76
N GLN A 120 -16.28 -10.96 -13.59
CA GLN A 120 -16.60 -9.55 -13.27
C GLN A 120 -18.08 -9.28 -12.97
N ASP A 121 -18.99 -10.12 -13.45
CA ASP A 121 -20.44 -10.02 -13.21
C ASP A 121 -20.90 -10.41 -11.82
N TYR A 122 -20.00 -10.99 -11.04
CA TYR A 122 -20.26 -11.44 -9.68
C TYR A 122 -19.51 -10.56 -8.68
N LEU A 123 -20.05 -10.45 -7.47
CA LEU A 123 -19.63 -9.50 -6.43
C LEU A 123 -18.10 -9.43 -6.21
N ARG A 124 -17.44 -10.59 -6.21
CA ARG A 124 -16.02 -10.72 -5.81
C ARG A 124 -15.05 -10.75 -6.98
N GLY A 125 -15.52 -10.92 -8.21
CA GLY A 125 -14.67 -10.90 -9.41
C GLY A 125 -13.91 -9.57 -9.61
N PRO A 126 -14.55 -8.39 -9.47
CA PRO A 126 -13.86 -7.10 -9.50
C PRO A 126 -12.80 -6.95 -8.39
N LEU A 127 -13.02 -7.58 -7.23
CA LEU A 127 -12.07 -7.54 -6.12
C LEU A 127 -10.80 -8.35 -6.45
N CYS A 128 -10.90 -9.45 -7.20
CA CYS A 128 -9.72 -10.17 -7.70
C CYS A 128 -8.84 -9.26 -8.56
N SER A 129 -9.46 -8.45 -9.45
CA SER A 129 -8.77 -7.47 -10.27
C SER A 129 -8.05 -6.44 -9.43
N ILE A 130 -8.72 -5.93 -8.39
CA ILE A 130 -8.13 -4.99 -7.43
C ILE A 130 -6.91 -5.60 -6.71
N VAL A 131 -7.01 -6.85 -6.26
CA VAL A 131 -5.89 -7.53 -5.58
C VAL A 131 -4.69 -7.70 -6.52
N LEU A 132 -4.90 -8.15 -7.76
CA LEU A 132 -3.82 -8.30 -8.74
C LEU A 132 -3.18 -6.97 -9.11
N VAL A 133 -3.99 -5.94 -9.40
CA VAL A 133 -3.47 -4.61 -9.71
C VAL A 133 -2.67 -4.06 -8.52
N ALA A 134 -3.19 -4.19 -7.29
CA ALA A 134 -2.47 -3.76 -6.10
C ALA A 134 -1.15 -4.52 -5.90
N TYR A 135 -1.15 -5.82 -6.15
CA TYR A 135 0.06 -6.63 -6.08
C TYR A 135 1.12 -6.16 -7.08
N HIS A 136 0.74 -6.00 -8.35
CA HIS A 136 1.68 -5.62 -9.40
C HIS A 136 2.13 -4.16 -9.33
N THR A 137 1.28 -3.26 -8.84
CA THR A 137 1.58 -1.81 -8.85
C THR A 137 2.02 -1.25 -7.51
N PHE A 138 1.71 -1.89 -6.37
CA PHE A 138 2.17 -1.45 -5.05
C PHE A 138 3.13 -2.44 -4.40
N VAL A 139 2.74 -3.71 -4.24
CA VAL A 139 3.51 -4.67 -3.44
C VAL A 139 4.91 -4.89 -4.03
N LEU A 140 4.99 -5.15 -5.35
CA LEU A 140 6.27 -5.36 -6.01
C LEU A 140 7.16 -4.10 -6.00
N TYR A 141 6.57 -2.91 -6.15
CA TYR A 141 7.29 -1.64 -6.09
C TYR A 141 7.80 -1.36 -4.68
N ILE A 142 6.97 -1.42 -3.64
CA ILE A 142 7.38 -1.13 -2.27
C ILE A 142 8.45 -2.12 -1.78
N LEU A 143 8.36 -3.39 -2.18
CA LEU A 143 9.33 -4.43 -1.79
C LEU A 143 10.59 -4.45 -2.67
N GLY A 144 10.64 -3.67 -3.76
CA GLY A 144 11.77 -3.66 -4.69
C GLY A 144 11.96 -4.97 -5.45
N LEU A 145 10.87 -5.70 -5.72
CA LEU A 145 10.88 -7.02 -6.37
C LEU A 145 10.86 -6.95 -7.91
N GLY A 146 11.01 -5.76 -8.47
CA GLY A 146 10.98 -5.49 -9.91
C GLY A 146 9.67 -4.87 -10.38
N ASP A 147 9.58 -4.63 -11.69
CA ASP A 147 8.35 -4.19 -12.33
C ASP A 147 7.29 -5.31 -12.25
N GLY A 148 6.06 -4.94 -11.93
CA GLY A 148 4.92 -5.85 -12.03
C GLY A 148 4.43 -6.02 -13.46
N ASP A 149 3.38 -6.83 -13.64
CA ASP A 149 2.71 -6.99 -14.92
C ASP A 149 1.80 -5.77 -15.17
N LEU A 150 2.38 -4.74 -15.79
CA LEU A 150 1.68 -3.49 -16.08
C LEU A 150 0.66 -3.63 -17.22
N GLU A 151 0.86 -4.58 -18.14
CA GLU A 151 -0.07 -4.84 -19.25
C GLU A 151 -1.35 -5.49 -18.73
N LEU A 152 -1.20 -6.54 -17.91
CA LEU A 152 -2.32 -7.14 -17.19
C LEU A 152 -3.03 -6.10 -16.34
N SER A 153 -2.28 -5.31 -15.55
CA SER A 153 -2.85 -4.31 -14.65
C SER A 153 -3.66 -3.26 -15.43
N GLU A 154 -3.16 -2.76 -16.55
CA GLU A 154 -3.89 -1.81 -17.39
C GLU A 154 -5.19 -2.42 -17.95
N ARG A 155 -5.15 -3.67 -18.42
CA ARG A 155 -6.33 -4.37 -18.93
C ARG A 155 -7.39 -4.52 -17.84
N LEU A 156 -6.98 -4.93 -16.63
CA LEU A 156 -7.87 -5.10 -15.48
C LEU A 156 -8.50 -3.77 -15.05
N VAL A 157 -7.70 -2.70 -14.96
CA VAL A 157 -8.20 -1.35 -14.62
C VAL A 157 -9.17 -0.83 -15.66
N LYS A 158 -8.91 -1.02 -16.96
CA LYS A 158 -9.87 -0.67 -18.03
C LYS A 158 -11.19 -1.41 -17.88
N GLY A 159 -11.16 -2.70 -17.51
CA GLY A 159 -12.36 -3.47 -17.19
C GLY A 159 -13.14 -2.88 -16.01
N LEU A 160 -12.44 -2.54 -14.93
CA LEU A 160 -13.04 -1.90 -13.74
C LEU A 160 -13.66 -0.55 -14.05
N LEU A 161 -13.01 0.30 -14.86
CA LEU A 161 -13.54 1.59 -15.28
C LEU A 161 -14.74 1.46 -16.22
N SER A 162 -14.73 0.49 -17.13
CA SER A 162 -15.87 0.24 -18.01
C SER A 162 -17.13 -0.10 -17.20
N LYS A 163 -16.98 -0.90 -16.15
CA LYS A 163 -18.09 -1.34 -15.31
C LYS A 163 -18.48 -0.34 -14.23
N TYR A 164 -17.49 0.31 -13.60
CA TYR A 164 -17.66 1.24 -12.49
C TYR A 164 -16.91 2.55 -12.79
N PRO A 165 -17.38 3.36 -13.75
CA PRO A 165 -16.66 4.54 -14.24
C PRO A 165 -16.47 5.64 -13.19
N LYS A 166 -17.33 5.67 -12.17
CA LYS A 166 -17.22 6.59 -11.01
C LYS A 166 -16.88 5.85 -9.70
N GLY A 167 -16.51 4.58 -9.79
CA GLY A 167 -16.12 3.80 -8.62
C GLY A 167 -14.79 4.32 -8.07
N VAL A 168 -14.75 4.67 -6.79
CA VAL A 168 -13.55 5.22 -6.14
C VAL A 168 -12.32 4.32 -6.32
N LEU A 169 -12.48 3.00 -6.23
CA LEU A 169 -11.40 2.03 -6.45
C LEU A 169 -10.95 2.01 -7.91
N SER A 170 -11.88 2.05 -8.88
CA SER A 170 -11.55 2.10 -10.31
C SER A 170 -10.76 3.35 -10.66
N LEU A 171 -11.18 4.52 -10.16
CA LEU A 171 -10.49 5.79 -10.35
C LEU A 171 -9.11 5.78 -9.68
N PHE A 172 -9.03 5.33 -8.43
CA PHE A 172 -7.77 5.23 -7.69
C PHE A 172 -6.75 4.33 -8.40
N PHE A 173 -7.14 3.14 -8.85
CA PHE A 173 -6.22 2.25 -9.54
C PHE A 173 -5.84 2.74 -10.93
N ASN A 174 -6.70 3.51 -11.61
CA ASN A 174 -6.31 4.18 -12.85
C ASN A 174 -5.31 5.32 -12.63
N ALA A 175 -5.50 6.10 -11.57
CA ALA A 175 -4.52 7.10 -11.14
C ALA A 175 -3.18 6.43 -10.81
N ARG A 176 -3.21 5.28 -10.12
CA ARG A 176 -2.00 4.48 -9.84
C ARG A 176 -1.33 3.99 -11.13
N MET A 177 -2.10 3.55 -12.13
CA MET A 177 -1.55 3.15 -13.43
C MET A 177 -0.85 4.31 -14.14
N HIS A 178 -1.41 5.53 -14.09
CA HIS A 178 -0.71 6.71 -14.60
C HIS A 178 0.58 6.99 -13.83
N GLN A 179 0.54 6.88 -12.51
CA GLN A 179 1.70 7.13 -11.64
C GLN A 179 2.86 6.17 -11.93
N VAL A 180 2.61 4.86 -12.00
CA VAL A 180 3.67 3.87 -12.29
C VAL A 180 4.22 3.98 -13.71
N LYS A 181 3.46 4.58 -14.64
CA LYS A 181 3.91 4.91 -16.00
C LYS A 181 4.63 6.27 -16.11
N GLY A 182 4.85 6.97 -14.99
CA GLY A 182 5.49 8.29 -14.98
C GLY A 182 4.60 9.43 -15.49
N GLN A 183 3.30 9.20 -15.68
CA GLN A 183 2.31 10.18 -16.13
C GLN A 183 1.72 10.93 -14.93
N ILE A 184 2.58 11.65 -14.21
CA ILE A 184 2.27 12.17 -12.87
C ILE A 184 1.14 13.20 -12.88
N GLU A 185 1.06 14.04 -13.90
CA GLU A 185 -0.03 15.01 -14.10
C GLU A 185 -1.40 14.31 -14.15
N ASN A 186 -1.51 13.25 -14.95
CA ASN A 186 -2.74 12.49 -15.10
C ASN A 186 -3.10 11.75 -13.81
N ALA A 187 -2.09 11.22 -13.11
CA ALA A 187 -2.28 10.58 -11.81
C ALA A 187 -2.85 11.58 -10.79
N ILE A 188 -2.29 12.79 -10.70
CA ILE A 188 -2.76 13.83 -9.78
C ILE A 188 -4.24 14.15 -10.04
N ASN A 189 -4.61 14.42 -11.30
CA ASN A 189 -5.98 14.75 -11.66
C ASN A 189 -6.96 13.64 -11.24
N GLN A 190 -6.62 12.37 -11.54
CA GLN A 190 -7.52 11.27 -11.21
C GLN A 190 -7.55 10.90 -9.73
N TYR A 191 -6.49 11.15 -8.97
CA TYR A 191 -6.56 11.01 -7.52
C TYR A 191 -7.52 12.04 -6.90
N TYR A 192 -7.56 13.27 -7.42
CA TYR A 192 -8.58 14.25 -7.02
C TYR A 192 -9.99 13.81 -7.44
N GLU A 193 -10.18 13.32 -8.67
CA GLU A 193 -11.47 12.75 -9.10
C GLU A 193 -11.92 11.59 -8.20
N ALA A 194 -10.99 10.72 -7.79
CA ALA A 194 -11.29 9.62 -6.85
C ALA A 194 -11.73 10.13 -5.47
N ILE A 195 -11.11 11.21 -4.97
CA ILE A 195 -11.54 11.85 -3.72
C ILE A 195 -12.95 12.41 -3.86
N GLU A 196 -13.24 13.11 -4.96
CA GLU A 196 -14.54 13.74 -5.23
C GLU A 196 -15.67 12.73 -5.51
N ALA A 197 -15.34 11.51 -5.91
CA ALA A 197 -16.31 10.48 -6.26
C ALA A 197 -17.20 10.04 -5.08
N GLN A 198 -16.77 10.23 -3.82
CA GLN A 198 -17.51 9.78 -2.64
C GLN A 198 -17.12 10.54 -1.37
N ASN A 199 -18.01 10.62 -0.38
CA ASN A 199 -17.75 11.15 0.97
C ASN A 199 -18.18 10.21 2.12
N GLU A 200 -18.48 8.94 1.81
CA GLU A 200 -18.94 7.94 2.78
C GLU A 200 -17.75 7.27 3.50
N TRP A 201 -16.67 7.03 2.77
CA TRP A 201 -15.44 6.40 3.25
C TRP A 201 -14.29 7.39 3.24
N ILE A 202 -14.37 8.39 4.13
CA ILE A 202 -13.33 9.42 4.32
C ILE A 202 -11.91 8.85 4.54
N PRO A 203 -11.70 7.73 5.26
CA PRO A 203 -10.37 7.13 5.37
C PRO A 203 -9.70 6.82 4.03
N PHE A 204 -10.47 6.52 2.98
CA PHE A 204 -9.93 6.28 1.64
C PHE A 204 -9.37 7.54 0.99
N HIS A 205 -9.90 8.72 1.30
CA HIS A 205 -9.33 9.99 0.82
C HIS A 205 -7.87 10.14 1.26
N TYR A 206 -7.53 9.69 2.46
CA TYR A 206 -6.14 9.74 2.95
C TYR A 206 -5.21 8.79 2.18
N ILE A 207 -5.73 7.73 1.57
CA ILE A 207 -4.96 6.87 0.66
C ILE A 207 -4.66 7.64 -0.64
N CYS A 208 -5.65 8.35 -1.20
CA CYS A 208 -5.43 9.23 -2.35
C CYS A 208 -4.44 10.36 -2.03
N TYR A 209 -4.59 11.03 -0.88
CA TYR A 209 -3.66 12.09 -0.46
C TYR A 209 -2.24 11.58 -0.23
N TRP A 210 -2.09 10.34 0.24
CA TRP A 210 -0.78 9.72 0.36
C TRP A 210 -0.08 9.56 -1.00
N GLU A 211 -0.80 9.12 -2.02
CA GLU A 211 -0.23 9.02 -3.38
C GLU A 211 -0.01 10.40 -4.02
N LEU A 212 -0.94 11.36 -3.82
CA LEU A 212 -0.78 12.75 -4.25
C LEU A 212 0.48 13.40 -3.67
N LEU A 213 0.77 13.17 -2.38
CA LEU A 213 1.98 13.67 -1.74
C LEU A 213 3.23 13.24 -2.50
N TRP A 214 3.31 11.97 -2.88
CA TRP A 214 4.43 11.46 -3.66
C TRP A 214 4.46 12.04 -5.08
N CYS A 215 3.31 12.15 -5.75
CA CYS A 215 3.23 12.80 -7.06
C CYS A 215 3.77 14.25 -7.03
N HIS A 216 3.39 15.05 -6.03
CA HIS A 216 3.91 16.41 -5.86
C HIS A 216 5.41 16.42 -5.55
N CYS A 217 5.86 15.53 -4.66
CA CYS A 217 7.27 15.32 -4.37
C CYS A 217 8.09 14.96 -5.63
N PHE A 218 7.60 14.08 -6.50
CA PHE A 218 8.31 13.68 -7.73
C PHE A 218 8.49 14.84 -8.70
N ARG A 219 7.58 15.81 -8.68
CA ARG A 219 7.63 17.04 -9.47
C ARG A 219 8.42 18.16 -8.79
N CYS A 220 8.93 17.92 -7.58
CA CYS A 220 9.51 18.94 -6.71
C CYS A 220 8.56 20.13 -6.48
N ASP A 221 7.24 19.88 -6.53
CA ASP A 221 6.22 20.87 -6.21
C ASP A 221 6.06 20.92 -4.68
N TRP A 222 7.01 21.59 -4.03
CA TRP A 222 7.13 21.56 -2.58
C TRP A 222 5.94 22.21 -1.88
N ASP A 223 5.35 23.25 -2.45
CA ASP A 223 4.18 23.92 -1.88
C ASP A 223 3.00 22.95 -1.79
N ARG A 224 2.65 22.29 -2.89
CA ARG A 224 1.57 21.28 -2.90
C ARG A 224 1.90 20.07 -2.04
N ALA A 225 3.16 19.64 -2.00
CA ALA A 225 3.60 18.55 -1.14
C ALA A 225 3.42 18.91 0.35
N ILE A 226 3.77 20.13 0.77
CA ILE A 226 3.60 20.61 2.14
C ILE A 226 2.11 20.69 2.51
N GLU A 227 1.28 21.26 1.64
CA GLU A 227 -0.19 21.31 1.82
C GLU A 227 -0.77 19.89 2.00
N THR A 228 -0.39 18.96 1.12
CA THR A 228 -0.88 17.58 1.15
C THR A 228 -0.40 16.83 2.40
N ALA A 229 0.86 17.02 2.80
CA ALA A 229 1.40 16.45 4.02
C ALA A 229 0.68 16.98 5.27
N ASP A 230 0.26 18.25 5.28
CA ASP A 230 -0.50 18.83 6.37
C ASP A 230 -1.92 18.22 6.49
N ILE A 231 -2.58 17.97 5.35
CA ILE A 231 -3.87 17.24 5.31
C ILE A 231 -3.72 15.86 5.97
N LEU A 232 -2.69 15.10 5.57
CA LEU A 232 -2.41 13.77 6.14
C LEU A 232 -2.06 13.85 7.62
N ARG A 233 -1.23 14.81 8.03
CA ARG A 233 -0.82 15.01 9.43
C ARG A 233 -2.01 15.31 10.33
N LYS A 234 -2.95 16.15 9.88
CA LYS A 234 -4.13 16.56 10.64
C LYS A 234 -5.22 15.48 10.67
N GLY A 235 -5.48 14.83 9.53
CA GLY A 235 -6.60 13.90 9.36
C GLY A 235 -6.27 12.42 9.55
N CYS A 236 -5.09 11.97 9.10
CA CYS A 236 -4.75 10.56 9.05
C CYS A 236 -3.99 10.09 10.31
N ARG A 237 -4.42 8.97 10.89
CA ARG A 237 -3.80 8.39 12.09
C ARG A 237 -2.73 7.33 11.80
N TRP A 238 -2.56 6.92 10.55
CA TRP A 238 -1.75 5.75 10.18
C TRP A 238 -0.25 5.90 10.38
N SER A 239 0.35 7.07 10.15
CA SER A 239 1.82 7.25 10.26
C SER A 239 2.22 8.69 10.53
N LYS A 240 1.71 9.28 11.63
CA LYS A 240 1.88 10.71 11.95
C LYS A 240 3.34 11.17 11.97
N ALA A 241 4.24 10.36 12.54
CA ALA A 241 5.68 10.66 12.56
C ALA A 241 6.25 10.82 11.15
N THR A 242 5.82 9.95 10.22
CA THR A 242 6.24 10.01 8.81
C THR A 242 5.68 11.24 8.10
N TYR A 243 4.40 11.58 8.29
CA TYR A 243 3.80 12.75 7.66
C TYR A 243 4.49 14.05 8.09
N VAL A 244 4.77 14.20 9.40
CA VAL A 244 5.51 15.35 9.94
C VAL A 244 6.92 15.43 9.38
N TYR A 245 7.63 14.30 9.29
CA TYR A 245 8.96 14.27 8.72
C TYR A 245 8.98 14.63 7.23
N ILE A 246 8.03 14.12 6.43
CA ILE A 246 7.93 14.46 5.01
C ILE A 246 7.65 15.96 4.85
N GLN A 247 6.69 16.51 5.61
CA GLN A 247 6.41 17.94 5.61
C GLN A 247 7.67 18.77 5.92
N ALA A 248 8.39 18.42 6.98
CA ALA A 248 9.65 19.08 7.34
C ALA A 248 10.73 18.92 6.26
N SER A 249 10.76 17.78 5.56
CA SER A 249 11.71 17.51 4.48
C SER A 249 11.43 18.35 3.23
N CYS A 250 10.15 18.57 2.89
CA CYS A 250 9.74 19.46 1.81
C CYS A 250 10.03 20.93 2.15
N LEU A 251 9.76 21.37 3.39
CA LEU A 251 10.18 22.69 3.87
C LEU A 251 11.70 22.85 3.82
N TYR A 252 12.45 21.80 4.17
CA TYR A 252 13.91 21.82 4.08
C TYR A 252 14.42 21.92 2.63
N ALA A 253 13.69 21.36 1.65
CA ALA A 253 13.99 21.58 0.23
C ALA A 253 13.81 23.06 -0.16
N LYS A 254 12.71 23.70 0.25
CA LYS A 254 12.50 25.15 0.04
C LYS A 254 13.56 26.01 0.74
N TYR A 255 13.95 25.65 1.96
CA TYR A 255 15.05 26.32 2.67
C TYR A 255 16.35 26.31 1.85
N ARG A 256 16.66 25.17 1.21
CA ARG A 256 17.84 25.03 0.33
C ARG A 256 17.73 25.84 -0.96
N GLU A 257 16.52 26.13 -1.42
CA GLU A 257 16.23 26.99 -2.59
C GLU A 257 16.25 28.50 -2.26
N GLY A 258 16.41 28.87 -0.98
CA GLY A 258 16.62 30.26 -0.56
C GLY A 258 15.64 30.78 0.50
N SER A 259 14.60 30.03 0.88
CA SER A 259 13.65 30.40 1.94
C SER A 259 14.23 30.19 3.35
N THR A 260 15.26 30.97 3.70
CA THR A 260 16.05 30.79 4.93
C THR A 260 15.25 30.92 6.23
N GLU A 261 14.13 31.63 6.20
CA GLU A 261 13.21 31.85 7.32
C GLU A 261 12.53 30.58 7.83
N LEU A 262 12.52 29.50 7.05
CA LEU A 262 11.81 28.25 7.38
C LEU A 262 12.52 27.39 8.43
N MET A 263 13.76 27.71 8.80
CA MET A 263 14.59 26.85 9.67
C MET A 263 13.97 26.59 11.06
N GLU A 264 13.30 27.61 11.63
CA GLU A 264 12.64 27.46 12.93
C GLU A 264 11.44 26.50 12.83
N GLU A 265 10.61 26.63 11.80
CA GLU A 265 9.46 25.75 11.55
C GLU A 265 9.92 24.31 11.32
N ILE A 266 10.94 24.11 10.47
CA ILE A 266 11.54 22.79 10.21
C ILE A 266 12.00 22.16 11.52
N SER A 267 12.74 22.92 12.34
CA SER A 267 13.24 22.44 13.64
C SER A 267 12.09 22.06 14.58
N ASN A 268 11.01 22.84 14.60
CA ASN A 268 9.85 22.57 15.44
C ASN A 268 9.11 21.30 15.00
N LEU A 269 8.98 21.06 13.70
CA LEU A 269 8.39 19.82 13.17
C LEU A 269 9.27 18.60 13.49
N LEU A 270 10.57 18.66 13.20
CA LEU A 270 11.49 17.55 13.45
C LEU A 270 11.61 17.18 14.94
N ARG A 271 11.49 18.17 15.85
CA ARG A 271 11.48 17.92 17.30
C ARG A 271 10.26 17.10 17.75
N GLN A 272 9.13 17.17 17.04
CA GLN A 272 7.92 16.42 17.38
C GLN A 272 7.99 14.95 16.94
N VAL A 273 8.75 14.64 15.88
CA VAL A 273 8.77 13.31 15.24
C VAL A 273 9.01 12.16 16.22
N PRO A 274 9.98 12.20 17.16
CA PRO A 274 10.19 11.13 18.14
C PRO A 274 8.97 10.81 19.01
N GLY A 275 8.20 11.84 19.38
CA GLY A 275 7.00 11.72 20.21
C GLY A 275 5.76 11.20 19.46
N LEU A 276 5.78 11.25 18.13
CA LEU A 276 4.68 10.79 17.28
C LEU A 276 4.81 9.33 16.82
N LYS A 277 5.96 8.69 17.09
CA LYS A 277 6.23 7.31 16.68
C LYS A 277 5.27 6.35 17.38
N GLN A 278 4.60 5.52 16.59
CA GLN A 278 3.71 4.48 17.07
C GLN A 278 4.34 3.09 16.94
N LYS A 279 3.62 2.10 17.45
CA LYS A 279 3.96 0.68 17.32
C LYS A 279 2.75 -0.07 16.78
N ILE A 280 3.00 -0.97 15.83
CA ILE A 280 2.02 -1.94 15.34
C ILE A 280 2.54 -3.32 15.73
N ALA A 281 1.70 -4.14 16.36
CA ALA A 281 2.09 -5.45 16.91
C ALA A 281 3.40 -5.41 17.76
N GLY A 282 3.52 -4.41 18.64
CA GLY A 282 4.68 -4.22 19.52
C GLY A 282 5.99 -3.80 18.83
N LYS A 283 6.01 -3.71 17.50
CA LYS A 283 7.16 -3.24 16.72
C LYS A 283 6.89 -1.84 16.18
N SER A 284 7.84 -0.93 16.33
CA SER A 284 7.72 0.36 15.63
C SER A 284 7.76 0.13 14.14
N ILE A 285 6.93 0.87 13.41
CA ILE A 285 6.85 0.82 11.95
C ILE A 285 8.25 1.11 11.40
N PRO A 286 8.80 0.28 10.48
CA PRO A 286 10.17 0.44 10.02
C PRO A 286 10.49 1.86 9.52
N ILE A 287 9.58 2.47 8.76
CA ILE A 287 9.74 3.83 8.26
C ILE A 287 9.73 4.89 9.37
N GLU A 288 8.93 4.71 10.42
CA GLU A 288 8.93 5.63 11.55
C GLU A 288 10.24 5.57 12.36
N LYS A 289 10.86 4.38 12.46
CA LYS A 289 12.21 4.28 13.05
C LYS A 289 13.23 5.07 12.24
N PHE A 290 13.13 5.00 10.91
CA PHE A 290 13.99 5.76 10.01
C PHE A 290 13.80 7.27 10.22
N VAL A 291 12.55 7.77 10.17
CA VAL A 291 12.31 9.22 10.29
C VAL A 291 12.65 9.77 11.67
N VAL A 292 12.50 8.99 12.74
CA VAL A 292 12.96 9.39 14.09
C VAL A 292 14.48 9.53 14.14
N LYS A 293 15.21 8.54 13.61
CA LYS A 293 16.68 8.62 13.55
C LYS A 293 17.16 9.81 12.71
N LYS A 294 16.49 10.09 11.60
CA LYS A 294 16.81 11.24 10.74
C LYS A 294 16.51 12.58 11.40
N SER A 295 15.39 12.66 12.12
CA SER A 295 15.04 13.85 12.90
C SER A 295 16.07 14.14 14.00
N GLN A 296 16.58 13.10 14.68
CA GLN A 296 17.66 13.27 15.65
C GLN A 296 18.97 13.70 14.97
N LYS A 297 19.34 13.03 13.87
CA LYS A 297 20.55 13.34 13.08
C LYS A 297 20.58 14.80 12.63
N PHE A 298 19.44 15.38 12.27
CA PHE A 298 19.34 16.80 11.93
C PHE A 298 19.92 17.69 13.04
N PHE A 299 19.54 17.46 14.30
CA PHE A 299 20.05 18.24 15.43
C PHE A 299 21.51 17.92 15.74
N ASP A 300 21.89 16.64 15.71
CA ASP A 300 23.26 16.21 15.95
C ASP A 300 24.25 16.83 14.94
N ASN A 301 23.78 17.09 13.71
CA ASN A 301 24.57 17.69 12.64
C ASN A 301 24.48 19.23 12.57
N GLY A 302 23.93 19.88 13.60
CA GLY A 302 23.77 21.34 13.64
C GLY A 302 22.68 21.84 12.68
N GLN A 303 21.50 21.24 12.74
CA GLN A 303 20.33 21.55 11.91
C GLN A 303 20.55 21.31 10.41
N ARG A 304 21.24 20.21 10.07
CA ARG A 304 21.57 19.86 8.68
C ARG A 304 21.19 18.42 8.34
N LEU A 305 20.57 18.27 7.17
CA LEU A 305 20.34 17.01 6.49
C LEU A 305 20.74 17.12 5.00
N THR A 306 21.08 15.99 4.40
CA THR A 306 21.40 15.87 2.98
C THR A 306 20.17 15.36 2.24
N LEU A 307 19.51 16.23 1.47
CA LEU A 307 18.34 15.93 0.63
C LEU A 307 17.31 14.99 1.30
N PRO A 308 16.75 15.34 2.47
CA PRO A 308 15.93 14.42 3.25
C PRO A 308 14.68 13.92 2.52
N VAL A 309 14.09 14.73 1.63
CA VAL A 309 12.94 14.34 0.80
C VAL A 309 13.32 13.33 -0.29
N VAL A 310 14.48 13.51 -0.94
CA VAL A 310 15.00 12.56 -1.94
C VAL A 310 15.41 11.25 -1.28
N GLU A 311 16.00 11.33 -0.08
CA GLU A 311 16.36 10.14 0.68
C GLU A 311 15.13 9.30 1.05
N ILE A 312 14.03 9.92 1.48
CA ILE A 312 12.81 9.16 1.79
C ILE A 312 12.12 8.64 0.52
N MET A 313 12.19 9.33 -0.63
CA MET A 313 11.75 8.78 -1.92
C MET A 313 12.54 7.51 -2.29
N TYR A 314 13.85 7.49 -2.03
CA TYR A 314 14.70 6.31 -2.22
C TYR A 314 14.26 5.16 -1.31
N MET A 315 14.06 5.45 -0.01
CA MET A 315 13.58 4.46 0.96
C MET A 315 12.18 3.91 0.61
N TRP A 316 11.33 4.72 -0.03
CA TRP A 316 10.00 4.33 -0.50
C TRP A 316 9.99 3.69 -1.90
N ASN A 317 11.17 3.39 -2.45
CA ASN A 317 11.40 2.85 -3.78
C ASN A 317 10.62 3.57 -4.89
N SER A 318 10.69 4.91 -4.89
CA SER A 318 9.96 5.75 -5.85
C SER A 318 10.65 5.91 -7.20
N PHE A 319 11.97 5.68 -7.26
CA PHE A 319 12.79 5.89 -8.46
C PHE A 319 12.39 5.06 -9.68
N PRO A 320 11.89 3.81 -9.56
CA PRO A 320 11.34 3.10 -10.71
C PRO A 320 10.20 3.84 -11.40
N MET A 321 9.38 4.60 -10.66
CA MET A 321 8.28 5.39 -11.22
C MET A 321 8.80 6.72 -11.81
N ILE A 322 9.68 7.40 -11.07
CA ILE A 322 10.33 8.65 -11.53
C ILE A 322 11.09 8.40 -12.84
N GLY A 323 11.83 7.30 -12.94
CA GLY A 323 12.64 6.94 -14.11
C GLY A 323 11.84 6.65 -15.38
N ARG A 324 10.50 6.51 -15.30
CA ARG A 324 9.63 6.44 -16.49
C ARG A 324 9.38 7.80 -17.13
N ASN A 325 9.80 8.90 -16.49
CA ASN A 325 9.65 10.25 -16.99
C ASN A 325 11.00 10.97 -16.91
N GLU A 326 11.63 11.16 -18.08
CA GLU A 326 12.97 11.77 -18.20
C GLU A 326 13.04 13.15 -17.55
N LYS A 327 12.00 13.98 -17.68
CA LYS A 327 11.97 15.31 -17.09
C LYS A 327 12.05 15.27 -15.56
N LEU A 328 11.28 14.38 -14.93
CA LEU A 328 11.29 14.21 -13.47
C LEU A 328 12.63 13.65 -12.99
N LEU A 329 13.17 12.68 -13.74
CA LEU A 329 14.48 12.10 -13.44
C LEU A 329 15.59 13.15 -13.49
N LEU A 330 15.65 13.96 -14.55
CA LEU A 330 16.64 15.03 -14.70
C LEU A 330 16.50 16.10 -13.62
N GLN A 331 15.27 16.43 -13.22
CA GLN A 331 15.02 17.40 -12.15
C GLN A 331 15.56 16.90 -10.81
N ILE A 332 15.30 15.64 -10.45
CA ILE A 332 15.83 15.04 -9.21
C ILE A 332 17.34 14.84 -9.29
N LEU A 333 17.87 14.49 -10.46
CA LEU A 333 19.32 14.40 -10.68
C LEU A 333 20.00 15.75 -10.43
N GLY A 334 19.42 16.85 -10.93
CA GLY A 334 19.92 18.21 -10.68
C GLY A 334 20.00 18.52 -9.19
N LEU A 335 18.96 18.19 -8.40
CA LEU A 335 18.99 18.36 -6.94
C LEU A 335 20.13 17.59 -6.27
N ILE A 336 20.45 16.38 -6.78
CA ILE A 336 21.54 15.56 -6.27
C ILE A 336 22.88 16.19 -6.63
N GLU A 337 23.08 16.54 -7.90
CA GLU A 337 24.30 17.15 -8.42
C GLU A 337 24.65 18.47 -7.74
N ASP A 338 23.64 19.33 -7.51
CA ASP A 338 23.80 20.59 -6.77
C ASP A 338 24.21 20.38 -5.31
N CYS A 339 23.85 19.23 -4.73
CA CYS A 339 24.20 18.90 -3.35
C CYS A 339 25.61 18.31 -3.21
N LEU A 340 26.11 17.59 -4.22
CA LEU A 340 27.38 16.85 -4.18
C LEU A 340 28.59 17.68 -3.71
N PRO A 341 28.83 18.92 -4.19
CA PRO A 341 29.99 19.70 -3.74
C PRO A 341 29.95 20.04 -2.25
N THR A 342 28.76 20.15 -1.66
CA THR A 342 28.60 20.40 -0.23
C THR A 342 28.92 19.14 0.57
N VAL A 343 28.40 17.99 0.13
CA VAL A 343 28.65 16.69 0.77
C VAL A 343 30.13 16.31 0.73
N SER A 344 30.82 16.55 -0.39
CA SER A 344 32.27 16.26 -0.50
C SER A 344 33.09 17.06 0.49
N ARG A 345 32.81 18.36 0.64
CA ARG A 345 33.49 19.24 1.61
C ARG A 345 33.22 18.81 3.05
N GLU A 346 31.98 18.44 3.36
CA GLU A 346 31.59 17.98 4.71
C GLU A 346 32.20 16.62 5.08
N LYS A 347 32.59 15.79 4.11
CA LYS A 347 33.26 14.50 4.34
C LYS A 347 34.75 14.65 4.67
N GLU A 348 35.37 15.75 4.23
CA GLU A 348 36.78 16.05 4.46
C GLU A 348 37.03 16.73 5.82
N MET A 349 35.97 17.22 6.46
CA MET A 349 35.96 17.76 7.83
C MET A 349 35.67 16.66 8.86
#